data_AF-A0A5B9PI29-F1
#
_entry.id   AF-A0A5B9PI29-F1
#
_cell.length_a   1.000
_cell.length_b   1.000
_cell.length_c   1.000
_cell.angle_alpha   90.00
_cell.angle_beta   90.00
_cell.angle_gamma   90.00
#
_symmetry.space_group_name_H-M   'P 1'
#
loop_
_entity.id
_entity.type
_entity.pdbx_description
1 polymer ?
#
loop_
_entity_poly.entity_id
_entity_poly.type
_entity_poly.pdbx_seq_one_letter_code
_entity_poly.pdbx_strand_id
1 'polypeptide(L)'
;MYKFKMIPGLFLISILGLSGCGPSTTESDQQTESSHNPDIIQYGSMREAIGDQQDQGRVRFAELVKQPHCYAVAALEGLKGEAAIVDGELTVSIVDDQGQLKSVVEDADQLQATMLAGSYVNQWHDIAVEQDVAAEEFDKFLAESAEASGVSTDKPFLFTVEGDFSDLHLHVINGACPVHARMQQQVLPAEVKPFEQAMPKISGTLVGIYARDAVGKLTQPATETHRHFVYEDDSNQKQVGHVEKGGILKGATLRIAN
;
A
#
# COMPACT_ATOMS: atom_id res chain seq x y z
N MET A 1 -25.03 23.36 -75.58
CA MET A 1 -24.66 24.62 -76.26
C MET A 1 -23.24 24.98 -75.84
N TYR A 2 -22.34 25.01 -76.82
CA TYR A 2 -20.94 25.43 -76.69
C TYR A 2 -20.83 26.87 -76.18
N LYS A 3 -19.81 27.16 -75.36
CA LYS A 3 -18.76 28.13 -75.70
C LYS A 3 -17.63 28.18 -74.66
N PHE A 4 -16.49 27.66 -75.11
CA PHE A 4 -15.13 27.99 -74.68
C PHE A 4 -14.88 29.50 -74.77
N LYS A 5 -14.15 30.07 -73.82
CA LYS A 5 -13.43 31.34 -74.03
C LYS A 5 -12.13 31.32 -73.23
N MET A 6 -11.02 31.11 -73.95
CA MET A 6 -9.66 31.41 -73.50
C MET A 6 -9.47 32.93 -73.44
N ILE A 7 -8.68 33.40 -72.47
CA ILE A 7 -7.94 34.67 -72.54
C ILE A 7 -6.51 34.36 -72.07
N PRO A 8 -5.47 34.78 -72.83
CA PRO A 8 -4.07 34.60 -72.46
C PRO A 8 -3.56 35.82 -71.66
N GLY A 9 -2.60 35.60 -70.77
CA GLY A 9 -1.95 36.66 -70.01
C GLY A 9 -0.62 36.17 -69.43
N LEU A 10 0.43 36.32 -70.23
CA LEU A 10 1.84 36.08 -69.89
C LEU A 10 2.40 37.34 -69.21
N PHE A 11 2.98 37.22 -68.01
CA PHE A 11 4.03 38.14 -67.55
C PHE A 11 4.99 37.40 -66.61
N LEU A 12 6.24 37.28 -67.06
CA LEU A 12 7.40 36.93 -66.24
C LEU A 12 7.68 38.04 -65.21
N ILE A 13 8.22 37.67 -64.05
CA ILE A 13 9.43 38.27 -63.46
C ILE A 13 10.01 37.28 -62.44
N SER A 14 11.27 36.88 -62.67
CA SER A 14 12.16 36.18 -61.75
C SER A 14 12.65 37.09 -60.62
N ILE A 15 12.71 36.59 -59.38
CA ILE A 15 13.75 36.97 -58.41
C ILE A 15 14.18 35.72 -57.62
N LEU A 16 15.49 35.41 -57.68
CA LEU A 16 16.21 34.49 -56.82
C LEU A 16 16.29 35.01 -55.38
N GLY A 17 16.29 34.13 -54.38
CA GLY A 17 16.56 34.52 -53.00
C GLY A 17 16.74 33.37 -52.01
N LEU A 18 17.95 32.83 -51.99
CA LEU A 18 18.73 32.38 -50.83
C LEU A 18 18.19 31.31 -49.87
N SER A 19 18.94 30.20 -49.87
CA SER A 19 19.07 29.18 -48.84
C SER A 19 19.32 29.78 -47.45
N GLY A 20 18.59 29.29 -46.45
CA GLY A 20 18.90 29.45 -45.03
C GLY A 20 18.70 28.13 -44.30
N CYS A 21 19.78 27.34 -44.16
CA CYS A 21 19.87 26.27 -43.16
C CYS A 21 19.90 26.94 -41.78
N GLY A 22 18.79 26.88 -41.05
CA GLY A 22 18.78 27.11 -39.61
C GLY A 22 19.16 25.80 -38.89
N PRO A 23 19.96 25.83 -37.82
CA PRO A 23 20.18 24.64 -37.01
C PRO A 23 18.87 24.28 -36.30
N SER A 24 18.40 23.06 -36.52
CA SER A 24 17.35 22.45 -35.71
C SER A 24 17.94 22.20 -34.32
N THR A 25 17.76 23.16 -33.41
CA THR A 25 17.92 22.93 -31.98
C THR A 25 16.84 21.94 -31.57
N THR A 26 17.22 20.68 -31.45
CA THR A 26 16.47 19.65 -30.77
C THR A 26 16.42 20.05 -29.30
N GLU A 27 15.42 20.84 -28.92
CA GLU A 27 14.99 20.94 -27.52
C GLU A 27 14.50 19.53 -27.16
N SER A 28 15.32 18.80 -26.40
CA SER A 28 14.83 17.63 -25.71
C SER A 28 13.84 18.14 -24.68
N ASP A 29 12.55 17.98 -24.96
CA ASP A 29 11.53 17.98 -23.93
C ASP A 29 11.90 16.89 -22.92
N GLN A 30 12.58 17.30 -21.85
CA GLN A 30 12.56 16.55 -20.61
C GLN A 30 11.14 16.65 -20.09
N GLN A 31 10.31 15.71 -20.54
CA GLN A 31 9.05 15.40 -19.91
C GLN A 31 9.40 14.98 -18.48
N THR A 32 9.24 15.92 -17.54
CA THR A 32 9.27 15.61 -16.12
C THR A 32 8.18 14.59 -15.90
N GLU A 33 8.54 13.31 -15.74
CA GLU A 33 7.64 12.31 -15.21
C GLU A 33 7.22 12.82 -13.84
N SER A 34 6.01 13.37 -13.75
CA SER A 34 5.38 13.61 -12.47
C SER A 34 5.17 12.25 -11.84
N SER A 35 5.88 11.95 -10.76
CA SER A 35 5.62 10.77 -9.92
C SER A 35 4.13 10.77 -9.59
N HIS A 36 3.41 9.79 -10.12
CA HIS A 36 2.00 9.64 -9.86
C HIS A 36 1.86 8.39 -9.03
N ASN A 37 1.71 8.57 -7.71
CA ASN A 37 1.48 7.46 -6.79
C ASN A 37 0.40 6.54 -7.38
N PRO A 38 0.64 5.20 -7.40
CA PRO A 38 -0.37 4.26 -7.86
C PRO A 38 -1.68 4.45 -7.11
N ASP A 39 -2.80 4.30 -7.83
CA ASP A 39 -4.13 4.45 -7.25
C ASP A 39 -4.32 3.48 -6.07
N ILE A 40 -4.84 3.98 -4.95
CA ILE A 40 -5.20 3.16 -3.81
C ILE A 40 -6.57 2.53 -4.03
N ILE A 41 -6.63 1.20 -3.94
CA ILE A 41 -7.89 0.47 -3.81
C ILE A 41 -8.31 0.44 -2.34
N GLN A 42 -9.57 0.77 -2.06
CA GLN A 42 -10.12 0.76 -0.72
C GLN A 42 -11.50 0.10 -0.70
N TYR A 43 -11.71 -0.80 0.27
CA TYR A 43 -13.01 -1.38 0.60
C TYR A 43 -13.25 -1.20 2.09
N GLY A 44 -14.38 -0.60 2.46
CA GLY A 44 -14.70 -0.31 3.86
C GLY A 44 -13.72 0.66 4.54
N SER A 45 -13.95 0.89 5.82
CA SER A 45 -13.13 1.74 6.68
C SER A 45 -13.26 1.28 8.13
N MET A 46 -12.29 1.65 8.98
CA MET A 46 -12.36 1.34 10.41
C MET A 46 -13.61 1.90 11.08
N ARG A 47 -14.07 3.08 10.64
CA ARG A 47 -15.32 3.66 11.13
C ARG A 47 -16.50 2.75 10.82
N GLU A 48 -16.64 2.29 9.58
CA GLU A 48 -17.77 1.44 9.18
C GLU A 48 -17.71 0.06 9.85
N ALA A 49 -16.56 -0.61 9.79
CA ALA A 49 -16.45 -1.99 10.26
C ALA A 49 -16.41 -2.10 11.80
N ILE A 50 -15.64 -1.25 12.47
CA ILE A 50 -15.47 -1.31 13.93
C ILE A 50 -16.48 -0.39 14.63
N GLY A 51 -16.59 0.87 14.18
CA GLY A 51 -17.46 1.86 14.82
C GLY A 51 -18.94 1.59 14.60
N ASP A 52 -19.34 1.42 13.33
CA ASP A 52 -20.73 1.22 12.93
C ASP A 52 -21.13 -0.27 12.85
N GLN A 53 -20.21 -1.19 13.19
CA GLN A 53 -20.40 -2.65 13.20
C GLN A 53 -20.88 -3.22 11.86
N GLN A 54 -20.43 -2.62 10.75
CA GLN A 54 -20.68 -3.11 9.39
C GLN A 54 -19.50 -3.98 8.94
N ASP A 55 -19.39 -5.17 9.51
CA ASP A 55 -18.26 -6.07 9.33
C ASP A 55 -18.49 -7.16 8.26
N GLN A 56 -19.55 -7.06 7.45
CA GLN A 56 -19.80 -7.98 6.35
C GLN A 56 -18.66 -7.97 5.31
N GLY A 57 -18.47 -9.10 4.61
CA GLY A 57 -17.53 -9.19 3.48
C GLY A 57 -17.90 -8.23 2.35
N ARG A 58 -16.90 -7.51 1.83
CA ARG A 58 -17.04 -6.50 0.77
C ARG A 58 -16.28 -6.85 -0.51
N VAL A 59 -15.17 -7.57 -0.39
CA VAL A 59 -14.34 -8.01 -1.53
C VAL A 59 -13.71 -9.36 -1.23
N ARG A 60 -13.62 -10.22 -2.25
CA ARG A 60 -12.94 -11.52 -2.17
C ARG A 60 -11.47 -11.36 -2.49
N PHE A 61 -10.58 -11.98 -1.71
CA PHE A 61 -9.14 -11.93 -1.99
C PHE A 61 -8.78 -12.56 -3.33
N ALA A 62 -9.46 -13.66 -3.70
CA ALA A 62 -9.27 -14.33 -4.99
C ALA A 62 -9.59 -13.44 -6.21
N GLU A 63 -10.38 -12.38 -6.07
CA GLU A 63 -10.60 -11.42 -7.16
C GLU A 63 -9.43 -10.44 -7.28
N LEU A 64 -8.80 -10.07 -6.15
CA LEU A 64 -7.70 -9.11 -6.11
C LEU A 64 -6.41 -9.68 -6.68
N VAL A 65 -6.09 -10.94 -6.34
CA VAL A 65 -4.85 -11.61 -6.76
C VAL A 65 -4.87 -12.11 -8.21
N LYS A 66 -5.97 -11.93 -8.96
CA LYS A 66 -6.02 -12.19 -10.41
C LYS A 66 -5.14 -11.23 -11.20
N GLN A 67 -5.00 -10.01 -10.71
CA GLN A 67 -4.09 -9.02 -11.29
C GLN A 67 -2.75 -9.11 -10.56
N PRO A 68 -1.62 -9.18 -11.29
CA PRO A 68 -0.30 -9.30 -10.69
C PRO A 68 0.05 -8.06 -9.88
N HIS A 69 1.04 -8.20 -8.98
CA HIS A 69 1.58 -7.10 -8.19
C HIS A 69 0.57 -6.45 -7.25
N CYS A 70 -0.37 -7.24 -6.73
CA CYS A 70 -1.29 -6.78 -5.69
C CYS A 70 -0.57 -6.72 -4.35
N TYR A 71 -0.71 -5.59 -3.65
CA TYR A 71 -0.25 -5.42 -2.29
C TYR A 71 -1.36 -4.79 -1.47
N ALA A 72 -1.66 -5.37 -0.30
CA ALA A 72 -2.77 -4.90 0.51
C ALA A 72 -2.62 -5.27 1.99
N VAL A 73 -3.27 -4.48 2.83
CA VAL A 73 -3.57 -4.79 4.23
C VAL A 73 -5.07 -4.90 4.40
N ALA A 74 -5.55 -5.86 5.19
CA ALA A 74 -6.97 -6.13 5.29
C ALA A 74 -7.39 -6.80 6.60
N ALA A 75 -8.62 -6.50 7.03
CA ALA A 75 -9.33 -7.22 8.06
C ALA A 75 -10.39 -8.14 7.43
N LEU A 76 -10.51 -9.36 7.92
CA LEU A 76 -11.50 -10.33 7.44
C LEU A 76 -12.94 -9.92 7.75
N GLU A 77 -13.87 -10.47 6.98
CA GLU A 77 -15.30 -10.44 7.34
C GLU A 77 -15.57 -10.90 8.77
N GLY A 78 -16.53 -10.25 9.42
CA GLY A 78 -16.85 -10.44 10.84
C GLY A 78 -15.74 -10.01 11.80
N LEU A 79 -14.73 -9.26 11.33
CA LEU A 79 -13.53 -8.90 12.09
C LEU A 79 -12.78 -10.14 12.63
N LYS A 80 -12.78 -11.24 11.88
CA LYS A 80 -12.30 -12.55 12.34
C LYS A 80 -10.84 -12.86 12.07
N GLY A 81 -10.03 -11.85 11.77
CA GLY A 81 -8.60 -12.01 11.55
C GLY A 81 -8.04 -10.91 10.67
N GLU A 82 -6.74 -11.03 10.41
CA GLU A 82 -5.97 -10.10 9.61
C GLU A 82 -5.43 -10.80 8.37
N ALA A 83 -5.27 -10.04 7.30
CA ALA A 83 -4.72 -10.51 6.04
C ALA A 83 -3.74 -9.48 5.46
N ALA A 84 -2.77 -9.97 4.73
CA ALA A 84 -1.91 -9.16 3.88
C ALA A 84 -1.73 -9.84 2.53
N ILE A 85 -1.62 -9.02 1.48
CA ILE A 85 -1.17 -9.47 0.16
C ILE A 85 0.19 -8.84 -0.09
N VAL A 86 1.18 -9.65 -0.46
CA VAL A 86 2.51 -9.20 -0.87
C VAL A 86 2.80 -9.78 -2.24
N ASP A 87 2.88 -8.91 -3.26
CA ASP A 87 3.10 -9.28 -4.67
C ASP A 87 2.14 -10.38 -5.17
N GLY A 88 0.87 -10.29 -4.79
CA GLY A 88 -0.16 -11.28 -5.12
C GLY A 88 -0.20 -12.52 -4.22
N GLU A 89 0.74 -12.68 -3.29
CA GLU A 89 0.71 -13.76 -2.31
C GLU A 89 -0.13 -13.36 -1.08
N LEU A 90 -1.24 -14.07 -0.85
CA LEU A 90 -2.12 -13.87 0.29
C LEU A 90 -1.59 -14.63 1.53
N THR A 91 -1.46 -13.92 2.65
CA THR A 91 -1.30 -14.52 3.98
C THR A 91 -2.46 -14.07 4.86
N VAL A 92 -3.03 -15.00 5.64
CA VAL A 92 -4.16 -14.74 6.53
C VAL A 92 -3.91 -15.41 7.86
N SER A 93 -4.12 -14.68 8.95
CA SER A 93 -4.08 -15.24 10.30
C SER A 93 -5.37 -14.94 11.04
N ILE A 94 -5.83 -15.94 11.77
CA ILE A 94 -7.00 -15.88 12.65
C ILE A 94 -6.60 -16.30 14.06
N VAL A 95 -7.49 -16.03 15.02
CA VAL A 95 -7.38 -16.57 16.38
C VAL A 95 -8.26 -17.82 16.46
N ASP A 96 -7.68 -18.94 16.87
CA ASP A 96 -8.43 -20.18 17.06
C ASP A 96 -9.18 -20.23 18.41
N ASP A 97 -9.96 -21.29 18.63
CA ASP A 97 -10.75 -21.47 19.86
C ASP A 97 -9.89 -21.58 21.13
N GLN A 98 -8.57 -21.79 20.99
CA GLN A 98 -7.60 -21.84 22.09
C GLN A 98 -6.90 -20.48 22.29
N GLY A 99 -7.29 -19.45 21.54
CA GLY A 99 -6.67 -18.14 21.57
C GLY A 99 -5.29 -18.11 20.92
N GLN A 100 -4.94 -19.11 20.11
CA GLN A 100 -3.66 -19.18 19.40
C GLN A 100 -3.79 -18.66 17.98
N LEU A 101 -2.67 -18.17 17.45
CA LEU A 101 -2.59 -17.71 16.07
C LEU A 101 -2.59 -18.90 15.12
N LYS A 102 -3.43 -18.85 14.10
CA LYS A 102 -3.51 -19.88 13.06
C LYS A 102 -3.52 -19.25 11.68
N SER A 103 -2.64 -19.72 10.80
CA SER A 103 -2.64 -19.36 9.40
C SER A 103 -3.76 -20.09 8.66
N VAL A 104 -4.54 -19.38 7.83
CA VAL A 104 -5.67 -19.96 7.09
C VAL A 104 -5.71 -19.44 5.66
N VAL A 105 -4.91 -20.06 4.79
CA VAL A 105 -4.97 -19.83 3.34
C VAL A 105 -5.72 -20.95 2.59
N GLU A 106 -6.13 -21.99 3.31
CA GLU A 106 -7.05 -23.00 2.81
C GLU A 106 -8.39 -22.32 2.49
N ASP A 107 -8.93 -22.55 1.29
CA ASP A 107 -10.14 -21.89 0.78
C ASP A 107 -10.06 -20.36 0.55
N ALA A 108 -8.90 -19.85 0.15
CA ALA A 108 -8.71 -18.43 -0.22
C ALA A 108 -9.80 -17.86 -1.18
N ASP A 109 -10.42 -18.70 -2.01
CA ASP A 109 -11.53 -18.34 -2.91
C ASP A 109 -12.82 -17.90 -2.20
N GLN A 110 -12.98 -18.30 -0.94
CA GLN A 110 -14.13 -17.98 -0.10
C GLN A 110 -13.84 -16.82 0.85
N LEU A 111 -12.57 -16.56 1.14
CA LEU A 111 -12.16 -15.51 2.08
C LEU A 111 -12.47 -14.12 1.53
N GLN A 112 -13.04 -13.29 2.40
CA GLN A 112 -13.43 -11.92 2.11
C GLN A 112 -12.86 -10.96 3.12
N ALA A 113 -12.50 -9.77 2.63
CA ALA A 113 -12.17 -8.63 3.48
C ALA A 113 -13.43 -7.83 3.78
N THR A 114 -13.58 -7.42 5.03
CA THR A 114 -14.51 -6.35 5.40
C THR A 114 -13.87 -4.98 5.24
N MET A 115 -12.57 -4.88 5.55
CA MET A 115 -11.77 -3.69 5.29
C MET A 115 -10.53 -4.08 4.49
N LEU A 116 -10.19 -3.29 3.49
CA LEU A 116 -8.96 -3.46 2.72
C LEU A 116 -8.46 -2.11 2.22
N ALA A 117 -7.15 -1.91 2.29
CA ALA A 117 -6.46 -0.84 1.59
C ALA A 117 -5.23 -1.44 0.88
N GLY A 118 -5.01 -1.07 -0.37
CA GLY A 118 -3.93 -1.65 -1.17
C GLY A 118 -3.71 -0.93 -2.48
N SER A 119 -2.86 -1.49 -3.34
CA SER A 119 -2.65 -1.04 -4.71
C SER A 119 -2.04 -2.15 -5.57
N TYR A 120 -1.96 -1.91 -6.87
CA TYR A 120 -1.25 -2.75 -7.83
C TYR A 120 0.05 -2.05 -8.23
N VAL A 121 1.20 -2.53 -7.76
CA VAL A 121 2.47 -1.80 -7.83
C VAL A 121 3.54 -2.62 -8.53
N ASN A 122 3.83 -2.28 -9.78
CA ASN A 122 4.84 -2.96 -10.59
C ASN A 122 6.20 -2.24 -10.61
N GLN A 123 6.30 -1.06 -9.97
CA GLN A 123 7.51 -0.25 -9.90
C GLN A 123 7.72 0.31 -8.49
N TRP A 124 8.97 0.27 -8.06
CA TRP A 124 9.37 0.60 -6.69
C TRP A 124 10.62 1.49 -6.70
N HIS A 125 10.66 2.45 -5.78
CA HIS A 125 11.89 3.06 -5.31
C HIS A 125 12.46 2.21 -4.17
N ASP A 126 13.58 1.54 -4.43
CA ASP A 126 14.28 0.73 -3.42
C ASP A 126 15.29 1.60 -2.65
N ILE A 127 15.18 1.59 -1.32
CA ILE A 127 15.95 2.42 -0.40
C ILE A 127 16.56 1.51 0.67
N ALA A 128 17.88 1.50 0.77
CA ALA A 128 18.57 0.76 1.81
C ALA A 128 18.44 1.46 3.16
N VAL A 129 18.12 0.70 4.21
CA VAL A 129 18.09 1.18 5.59
C VAL A 129 19.51 1.14 6.16
N GLU A 130 20.20 2.27 6.10
CA GLU A 130 21.64 2.37 6.44
C GLU A 130 21.93 2.41 7.95
N GLN A 131 20.92 2.74 8.75
CA GLN A 131 20.98 2.86 10.21
C GLN A 131 19.69 2.33 10.83
N ASP A 132 19.75 1.84 12.07
CA ASP A 132 18.57 1.41 12.80
C ASP A 132 17.59 2.58 12.96
N VAL A 133 16.31 2.31 12.68
CA VAL A 133 15.19 3.25 12.83
C VAL A 133 14.38 2.83 14.04
N ALA A 134 14.37 3.68 15.06
CA ALA A 134 13.53 3.46 16.24
C ALA A 134 12.04 3.45 15.85
N ALA A 135 11.23 2.68 16.59
CA ALA A 135 9.81 2.53 16.27
C ALA A 135 9.05 3.87 16.27
N GLU A 136 9.43 4.79 17.14
CA GLU A 136 8.85 6.13 17.27
C GLU A 136 9.23 7.06 16.10
N GLU A 137 10.31 6.75 15.38
CA GLU A 137 10.79 7.51 14.21
C GLU A 137 10.31 6.91 12.88
N PHE A 138 9.54 5.82 12.90
CA PHE A 138 9.14 5.08 11.70
C PHE A 138 8.42 5.96 10.67
N ASP A 139 7.36 6.66 11.08
CA ASP A 139 6.53 7.44 10.17
C ASP A 139 7.32 8.62 9.58
N LYS A 140 8.19 9.24 10.38
CA LYS A 140 9.09 10.30 9.94
C LYS A 140 10.13 9.79 8.94
N PHE A 141 10.79 8.67 9.24
CA PHE A 141 11.74 8.03 8.32
C PHE A 141 11.09 7.72 6.97
N LEU A 142 9.86 7.20 6.98
CA LEU A 142 9.12 6.89 5.77
C LEU A 142 8.77 8.15 4.96
N ALA A 143 8.28 9.20 5.61
CA ALA A 143 7.97 10.47 4.96
C ALA A 143 9.21 11.12 4.33
N GLU A 144 10.32 11.21 5.08
CA GLU A 144 11.59 11.75 4.58
C GLU A 144 12.13 10.92 3.40
N SER A 145 11.99 9.59 3.45
CA SER A 145 12.39 8.67 2.38
C SER A 145 11.54 8.84 1.11
N ALA A 146 10.22 9.03 1.28
CA ALA A 146 9.29 9.30 0.18
C ALA A 146 9.63 10.63 -0.52
N GLU A 147 9.78 11.70 0.27
CA GLU A 147 10.11 13.04 -0.24
C GLU A 147 11.45 13.06 -0.96
N ALA A 148 12.47 12.38 -0.41
CA ALA A 148 13.79 12.24 -1.04
C ALA A 148 13.73 11.45 -2.37
N SER A 149 12.72 10.58 -2.53
CA SER A 149 12.47 9.81 -3.75
C SER A 149 11.52 10.53 -4.72
N GLY A 150 11.07 11.74 -4.39
CA GLY A 150 10.13 12.51 -5.21
C GLY A 150 8.68 12.05 -5.10
N VAL A 151 8.34 11.19 -4.14
CA VAL A 151 6.97 10.73 -3.89
C VAL A 151 6.28 11.72 -2.95
N SER A 152 5.08 12.19 -3.33
CA SER A 152 4.32 13.15 -2.54
C SER A 152 3.74 12.50 -1.28
N THR A 153 3.97 13.14 -0.12
CA THR A 153 3.39 12.74 1.18
C THR A 153 1.99 13.34 1.42
N ASP A 154 1.50 14.19 0.52
CA ASP A 154 0.14 14.77 0.57
C ASP A 154 -0.93 13.79 0.06
N LYS A 155 -0.51 12.73 -0.63
CA LYS A 155 -1.38 11.66 -1.12
C LYS A 155 -1.02 10.35 -0.46
N PRO A 156 -1.98 9.44 -0.26
CA PRO A 156 -1.68 8.09 0.15
C PRO A 156 -0.71 7.41 -0.80
N PHE A 157 0.18 6.57 -0.26
CA PHE A 157 1.03 5.69 -1.05
C PHE A 157 1.27 4.36 -0.33
N LEU A 158 1.56 3.34 -1.12
CA LEU A 158 1.92 2.01 -0.64
C LEU A 158 3.43 1.92 -0.43
N PHE A 159 3.84 1.21 0.62
CA PHE A 159 5.24 0.89 0.87
C PHE A 159 5.39 -0.54 1.39
N THR A 160 6.59 -1.09 1.23
CA THR A 160 7.00 -2.33 1.91
C THR A 160 8.34 -2.15 2.60
N VAL A 161 8.58 -2.89 3.67
CA VAL A 161 9.90 -3.00 4.29
C VAL A 161 10.23 -4.47 4.49
N GLU A 162 11.29 -4.94 3.87
CA GLU A 162 11.76 -6.31 3.95
C GLU A 162 13.08 -6.36 4.74
N GLY A 163 13.15 -7.18 5.79
CA GLY A 163 14.36 -7.33 6.60
C GLY A 163 14.09 -7.63 8.08
N ASP A 164 15.03 -7.18 8.92
CA ASP A 164 14.99 -7.36 10.37
C ASP A 164 14.28 -6.18 11.06
N PHE A 165 13.46 -6.49 12.05
CA PHE A 165 12.72 -5.53 12.88
C PHE A 165 13.07 -5.69 14.35
N SER A 166 12.86 -4.63 15.11
CA SER A 166 13.03 -4.59 16.57
C SER A 166 11.79 -4.04 17.25
N ASP A 167 11.53 -4.51 18.48
CA ASP A 167 10.38 -4.06 19.29
C ASP A 167 9.06 -4.04 18.50
N LEU A 168 8.77 -5.15 17.81
CA LEU A 168 7.58 -5.30 16.99
C LEU A 168 6.40 -5.74 17.85
N HIS A 169 5.34 -4.94 17.89
CA HIS A 169 4.08 -5.25 18.57
C HIS A 169 3.00 -5.38 17.52
N LEU A 170 2.33 -6.52 17.50
CA LEU A 170 1.23 -6.78 16.59
C LEU A 170 0.02 -7.34 17.31
N HIS A 171 -1.12 -7.26 16.63
CA HIS A 171 -2.33 -7.99 17.02
C HIS A 171 -3.01 -8.66 15.82
N VAL A 172 -3.85 -9.64 16.13
CA VAL A 172 -4.84 -10.20 15.22
C VAL A 172 -6.21 -10.13 15.87
N ILE A 173 -7.12 -9.44 15.20
CA ILE A 173 -8.50 -9.26 15.67
C ILE A 173 -9.28 -10.58 15.71
N ASN A 174 -10.21 -10.65 16.64
CA ASN A 174 -11.15 -11.77 16.80
C ASN A 174 -12.52 -11.24 17.22
N GLY A 175 -13.25 -10.64 16.29
CA GLY A 175 -14.55 -10.00 16.54
C GLY A 175 -14.47 -8.65 17.26
N ALA A 176 -13.30 -8.25 17.77
CA ALA A 176 -13.07 -6.95 18.37
C ALA A 176 -11.63 -6.46 18.14
N CYS A 177 -11.48 -5.14 17.97
CA CYS A 177 -10.18 -4.47 17.88
C CYS A 177 -9.64 -4.14 19.29
N PRO A 178 -8.44 -4.63 19.67
CA PRO A 178 -7.88 -4.38 21.00
C PRO A 178 -7.58 -2.90 21.24
N VAL A 179 -7.08 -2.19 20.22
CA VAL A 179 -6.79 -0.76 20.30
C VAL A 179 -8.07 0.03 20.59
N HIS A 180 -9.16 -0.26 19.86
CA HIS A 180 -10.45 0.39 20.09
C HIS A 180 -11.00 0.09 21.49
N ALA A 181 -10.93 -1.17 21.95
CA ALA A 181 -11.37 -1.55 23.28
C ALA A 181 -10.58 -0.83 24.39
N ARG A 182 -9.24 -0.75 24.25
CA ARG A 182 -8.37 0.02 25.16
C ARG A 182 -8.77 1.50 25.21
N MET A 183 -9.02 2.12 24.05
CA MET A 183 -9.46 3.53 23.97
C MET A 183 -10.80 3.78 24.67
N GLN A 184 -11.73 2.81 24.60
CA GLN A 184 -13.05 2.89 25.24
C GLN A 184 -13.08 2.34 26.67
N GLN A 185 -11.92 1.91 27.21
CA GLN A 185 -11.83 1.24 28.52
C GLN A 185 -12.76 0.01 28.64
N GLN A 186 -13.00 -0.68 27.51
CA GLN A 186 -13.86 -1.84 27.44
C GLN A 186 -13.07 -3.12 27.74
N VAL A 187 -13.63 -3.97 28.61
CA VAL A 187 -13.11 -5.32 28.83
C VAL A 187 -13.70 -6.24 27.76
N LEU A 188 -12.84 -6.91 26.99
CA LEU A 188 -13.27 -7.89 25.99
C LEU A 188 -13.51 -9.25 26.65
N PRO A 189 -14.63 -9.93 26.35
CA PRO A 189 -14.88 -11.30 26.81
C PRO A 189 -13.89 -12.28 26.14
N ALA A 190 -13.69 -13.45 26.75
CA ALA A 190 -12.65 -14.39 26.34
C ALA A 190 -12.84 -14.90 24.90
N GLU A 191 -14.10 -15.02 24.47
CA GLU A 191 -14.52 -15.56 23.19
C GLU A 191 -14.17 -14.66 22.00
N VAL A 192 -14.01 -13.35 22.23
CA VAL A 192 -13.64 -12.35 21.22
C VAL A 192 -12.29 -11.71 21.54
N LYS A 193 -11.49 -12.39 22.36
CA LYS A 193 -10.19 -11.89 22.75
C LYS A 193 -9.26 -11.94 21.52
N PRO A 194 -8.65 -10.81 21.14
CA PRO A 194 -7.66 -10.79 20.07
C PRO A 194 -6.36 -11.45 20.53
N PHE A 195 -5.55 -11.85 19.55
CA PHE A 195 -4.17 -12.24 19.79
C PHE A 195 -3.30 -10.98 19.80
N GLU A 196 -2.39 -10.86 20.75
CA GLU A 196 -1.45 -9.74 20.86
C GLU A 196 -0.06 -10.30 21.18
N GLN A 197 0.98 -9.84 20.47
CA GLN A 197 2.34 -10.32 20.65
C GLN A 197 3.36 -9.19 20.52
N ALA A 198 4.34 -9.20 21.42
CA ALA A 198 5.54 -8.38 21.33
C ALA A 198 6.74 -9.28 20.98
N MET A 199 7.45 -8.92 19.92
CA MET A 199 8.62 -9.62 19.40
C MET A 199 9.83 -8.69 19.47
N PRO A 200 10.82 -8.98 20.36
CA PRO A 200 11.99 -8.13 20.50
C PRO A 200 12.82 -7.99 19.22
N LYS A 201 12.90 -9.08 18.45
CA LYS A 201 13.55 -9.15 17.15
C LYS A 201 12.86 -10.19 16.28
N ILE A 202 12.55 -9.84 15.04
CA ILE A 202 11.92 -10.75 14.06
C ILE A 202 12.28 -10.31 12.63
N SER A 203 12.38 -11.26 11.71
CA SER A 203 12.60 -10.99 10.29
C SER A 203 11.32 -11.24 9.52
N GLY A 204 11.05 -10.45 8.49
CA GLY A 204 9.84 -10.61 7.68
C GLY A 204 9.62 -9.45 6.71
N THR A 205 8.37 -9.35 6.24
CA THR A 205 7.94 -8.29 5.33
C THR A 205 6.82 -7.49 5.96
N LEU A 206 7.04 -6.19 6.12
CA LEU A 206 6.00 -5.23 6.44
C LEU A 206 5.42 -4.69 5.13
N VAL A 207 4.10 -4.69 5.02
CA VAL A 207 3.37 -3.99 3.95
C VAL A 207 2.47 -2.95 4.60
N GLY A 208 2.39 -1.76 4.00
CA GLY A 208 1.57 -0.71 4.55
C GLY A 208 1.17 0.37 3.57
N ILE A 209 0.22 1.18 4.05
CA ILE A 209 -0.23 2.40 3.39
C ILE A 209 0.17 3.57 4.29
N TYR A 210 0.85 4.56 3.72
CA TYR A 210 1.03 5.87 4.31
C TYR A 210 -0.12 6.77 3.87
N ALA A 211 -0.74 7.50 4.80
CA ALA A 211 -1.82 8.44 4.49
C ALA A 211 -1.99 9.51 5.59
N ARG A 212 -1.16 10.57 5.56
CA ARG A 212 -1.19 11.70 6.50
C ARG A 212 -2.56 12.40 6.59
N ASP A 213 -3.21 12.63 5.45
CA ASP A 213 -4.48 13.38 5.39
C ASP A 213 -5.74 12.50 5.50
N ALA A 214 -5.57 11.20 5.69
CA ALA A 214 -6.66 10.24 5.84
C ALA A 214 -6.62 9.46 7.18
N VAL A 215 -5.97 10.04 8.19
CA VAL A 215 -5.96 9.50 9.56
C VAL A 215 -7.38 9.29 10.07
N GLY A 216 -7.66 8.07 10.56
CA GLY A 216 -8.99 7.64 11.00
C GLY A 216 -9.99 7.26 9.89
N LYS A 217 -9.60 7.38 8.61
CA LYS A 217 -10.35 6.81 7.46
C LYS A 217 -9.61 5.61 6.84
N LEU A 218 -8.28 5.71 6.72
CA LEU A 218 -7.41 4.69 6.16
C LEU A 218 -6.42 4.11 7.19
N THR A 219 -6.00 4.90 8.18
CA THR A 219 -4.99 4.51 9.20
C THR A 219 -5.53 4.58 10.63
N GLN A 220 -4.89 3.87 11.57
CA GLN A 220 -5.30 3.87 12.97
C GLN A 220 -5.37 5.30 13.54
N PRO A 221 -6.18 5.55 14.58
CA PRO A 221 -6.11 6.80 15.30
C PRO A 221 -4.67 7.07 15.79
N ALA A 222 -4.11 8.22 15.40
CA ALA A 222 -2.77 8.71 15.77
C ALA A 222 -1.55 8.15 15.00
N THR A 223 -1.73 7.31 13.97
CA THR A 223 -0.62 6.93 13.07
C THR A 223 -0.88 7.40 11.65
N GLU A 224 0.18 7.82 10.94
CA GLU A 224 0.09 8.17 9.52
C GLU A 224 0.15 6.91 8.64
N THR A 225 0.29 5.73 9.25
CA THR A 225 0.43 4.45 8.56
C THR A 225 -0.58 3.40 9.03
N HIS A 226 -0.98 2.52 8.09
CA HIS A 226 -1.68 1.26 8.35
C HIS A 226 -0.77 0.14 7.87
N ARG A 227 -0.34 -0.75 8.76
CA ARG A 227 0.76 -1.69 8.50
C ARG A 227 0.42 -3.08 8.97
N HIS A 228 0.63 -4.08 8.11
CA HIS A 228 0.60 -5.49 8.48
C HIS A 228 2.00 -6.09 8.30
N PHE A 229 2.34 -7.06 9.13
CA PHE A 229 3.64 -7.73 9.09
C PHE A 229 3.47 -9.21 8.84
N VAL A 230 4.09 -9.70 7.76
CA VAL A 230 4.15 -11.11 7.38
C VAL A 230 5.48 -11.69 7.83
N TYR A 231 5.44 -12.80 8.57
CA TYR A 231 6.62 -13.51 9.09
C TYR A 231 6.39 -15.01 9.12
N GLU A 232 7.46 -15.78 9.23
CA GLU A 232 7.39 -17.21 9.48
C GLU A 232 7.52 -17.49 10.98
N ASP A 233 6.61 -18.30 11.53
CA ASP A 233 6.76 -18.82 12.89
C ASP A 233 7.82 -19.94 12.98
N ASP A 234 8.07 -20.44 14.19
CA ASP A 234 9.05 -21.51 14.43
C ASP A 234 8.74 -22.82 13.69
N SER A 235 7.52 -22.97 13.15
CA SER A 235 7.08 -24.11 12.33
C SER A 235 7.17 -23.83 10.82
N ASN A 236 7.79 -22.72 10.42
CA ASN A 236 7.86 -22.22 9.05
C ASN A 236 6.47 -22.00 8.41
N GLN A 237 5.46 -21.63 9.21
CA GLN A 237 4.17 -21.20 8.69
C GLN A 237 4.14 -19.67 8.60
N LYS A 238 3.68 -19.15 7.46
CA LYS A 238 3.47 -17.72 7.29
C LYS A 238 2.30 -17.25 8.15
N GLN A 239 2.57 -16.24 8.96
CA GLN A 239 1.61 -15.55 9.81
C GLN A 239 1.56 -14.08 9.41
N VAL A 240 0.45 -13.42 9.72
CA VAL A 240 0.28 -11.98 9.54
C VAL A 240 -0.40 -11.37 10.76
N GLY A 241 0.00 -10.15 11.12
CA GLY A 241 -0.71 -9.36 12.10
C GLY A 241 -0.66 -7.87 11.81
N HIS A 242 -1.61 -7.14 12.36
CA HIS A 242 -1.63 -5.68 12.32
C HIS A 242 -0.56 -5.11 13.25
N VAL A 243 0.31 -4.24 12.74
CA VAL A 243 1.44 -3.67 13.49
C VAL A 243 1.03 -2.41 14.23
N GLU A 244 1.09 -2.45 15.56
CA GLU A 244 0.93 -1.27 16.42
C GLU A 244 2.25 -0.49 16.53
N LYS A 245 3.37 -1.20 16.64
CA LYS A 245 4.70 -0.63 16.85
C LYS A 245 5.77 -1.51 16.21
N GLY A 246 6.85 -0.91 15.72
CA GLY A 246 8.03 -1.65 15.27
C GLY A 246 9.12 -0.73 14.73
N GLY A 247 10.35 -0.96 15.15
CA GLY A 247 11.55 -0.34 14.58
C GLY A 247 12.15 -1.19 13.47
N ILE A 248 12.88 -0.55 12.55
CA ILE A 248 13.54 -1.22 11.43
C ILE A 248 15.03 -1.32 11.74
N LEU A 249 15.63 -2.49 11.57
CA LEU A 249 17.07 -2.65 11.75
C LEU A 249 17.81 -2.38 10.45
N LYS A 250 19.05 -1.91 10.60
CA LYS A 250 19.98 -1.69 9.49
C LYS A 250 20.08 -2.92 8.59
N GLY A 251 20.11 -2.68 7.28
CA GLY A 251 20.21 -3.71 6.25
C GLY A 251 18.86 -4.15 5.69
N ALA A 252 17.75 -3.69 6.26
CA ALA A 252 16.45 -3.82 5.63
C ALA A 252 16.36 -2.99 4.33
N THR A 253 15.39 -3.32 3.49
CA THR A 253 15.07 -2.60 2.26
C THR A 253 13.67 -2.00 2.37
N LEU A 254 13.58 -0.68 2.31
CA LEU A 254 12.32 0.05 2.15
C LEU A 254 12.03 0.17 0.65
N ARG A 255 10.82 -0.19 0.24
CA ARG A 255 10.30 0.05 -1.12
C ARG A 255 9.12 1.01 -1.05
N ILE A 256 9.15 2.07 -1.84
CA ILE A 256 8.05 3.03 -1.97
C ILE A 256 7.50 2.94 -3.39
N ALA A 257 6.18 2.82 -3.51
CA ALA A 257 5.52 2.69 -4.81
C ALA A 257 5.75 3.93 -5.68
N ASN A 258 6.13 3.72 -6.95
CA ASN A 258 6.29 4.75 -7.98
C ASN A 258 5.08 4.80 -8.90
#